data_AF-A0A511Z4T0-F1
#
_entry.id   AF-A0A511Z4T0-F1
#
_cell.length_a   1.000
_cell.length_b   1.000
_cell.length_c   1.000
_cell.angle_alpha   90.00
_cell.angle_beta   90.00
_cell.angle_gamma   90.00
#
_symmetry.space_group_name_H-M   'P 1'
#
loop_
_entity.id
_entity.type
_entity.pdbx_description
1 polymer ?
#
loop_
_entity_poly.entity_id
_entity_poly.type
_entity_poly.pdbx_seq_one_letter_code
_entity_poly.pdbx_strand_id
1 'polypeptide(L)' 'MPAKMPLLLLMLIIGSTSLVLALTLSISSGLQLTLLIIAVLLNVTSSVSLMVIGAKRTRESLK' A
#
# COMPACT_ATOMS: atom_id res chain seq x y z
N MET A 1 15.19 -16.91 3.72
CA MET A 1 14.43 -16.63 2.48
C MET A 1 13.95 -15.17 2.48
N PRO A 2 14.69 -14.20 1.93
CA PRO A 2 14.33 -12.78 1.95
C PRO A 2 13.47 -12.33 0.75
N ALA A 3 13.08 -13.23 -0.15
CA ALA A 3 12.41 -12.89 -1.42
C ALA A 3 10.92 -12.47 -1.30
N LYS A 4 10.30 -12.59 -0.11
CA LYS A 4 8.85 -12.32 0.04
C LYS A 4 8.51 -10.85 0.28
N MET A 5 9.40 -10.07 0.90
CA MET A 5 9.18 -8.62 1.11
C MET A 5 9.10 -7.81 -0.18
N PRO A 6 10.02 -7.97 -1.17
CA PRO A 6 9.93 -7.19 -2.40
C PRO A 6 8.68 -7.53 -3.22
N LEU A 7 8.20 -8.78 -3.15
CA LEU A 7 7.00 -9.21 -3.86
C LEU A 7 5.71 -8.63 -3.27
N LEU A 8 5.62 -8.54 -1.94
CA LEU A 8 4.52 -7.87 -1.25
C LEU A 8 4.47 -6.38 -1.57
N LEU A 9 5.64 -5.73 -1.62
CA LEU A 9 5.77 -4.32 -1.98
C LEU A 9 5.36 -4.08 -3.44
N LEU A 10 5.73 -4.99 -4.35
CA LEU A 10 5.31 -4.95 -5.75
C LEU A 10 3.78 -5.11 -5.89
N MET A 11 3.18 -6.08 -5.19
CA MET A 11 1.72 -6.25 -5.20
C MET A 11 0.98 -5.05 -4.60
N LEU A 12 1.54 -4.43 -3.56
CA LEU A 12 0.97 -3.22 -2.97
C LEU A 12 0.99 -2.06 -3.96
N ILE A 13 2.12 -1.84 -4.65
CA ILE A 13 2.25 -0.82 -5.70
C ILE A 13 1.21 -1.08 -6.81
N ILE A 14 1.14 -2.31 -7.33
CA ILE A 14 0.20 -2.67 -8.40
C ILE A 14 -1.25 -2.44 -7.96
N GLY A 15 -1.62 -2.90 -6.75
CA GLY A 15 -2.97 -2.73 -6.20
C GLY A 15 -3.36 -1.27 -6.03
N SER A 16 -2.45 -0.45 -5.52
CA SER A 16 -2.72 1.00 -5.39
C SER A 16 -2.75 1.73 -6.72
N THR A 17 -1.92 1.36 -7.69
CA THR A 17 -1.95 1.98 -9.02
C THR A 17 -3.27 1.65 -9.73
N SER A 18 -3.74 0.41 -9.61
CA SER A 18 -5.04 -0.02 -10.14
C SER A 18 -6.21 0.68 -9.43
N LEU A 19 -6.14 0.88 -8.12
CA LEU A 19 -7.18 1.59 -7.36
C LEU A 19 -7.26 3.05 -7.75
N VAL A 20 -6.12 3.74 -7.88
CA VAL A 20 -6.06 5.13 -8.35
C VAL A 20 -6.62 5.23 -9.76
N LEU A 21 -6.24 4.33 -10.67
CA LEU A 21 -6.74 4.33 -12.04
C LEU A 21 -8.25 4.10 -12.11
N ALA A 22 -8.79 3.16 -11.33
CA ALA A 22 -10.22 2.88 -11.26
C ALA A 22 -11.03 4.08 -10.71
N LEU A 23 -10.53 4.74 -9.67
CA LEU A 23 -11.12 5.96 -9.12
C LEU A 23 -11.07 7.12 -10.12
N THR A 24 -10.01 7.20 -10.92
CA THR A 24 -9.87 8.24 -11.94
C THR A 24 -10.85 8.03 -13.09
N LEU A 25 -11.07 6.77 -13.51
CA LEU A 25 -11.95 6.44 -14.63
C LEU A 25 -13.46 6.48 -14.29
N SER A 26 -13.82 6.23 -13.03
CA SER A 26 -15.22 5.91 -12.68
C SER A 26 -15.98 7.06 -11.99
N ILE A 27 -15.33 8.16 -11.61
CA ILE A 27 -15.90 9.09 -10.63
C ILE A 27 -16.01 10.52 -11.17
N SER A 28 -17.24 11.03 -11.10
CA SER A 28 -17.57 12.44 -11.33
C SER A 28 -16.74 13.34 -10.42
N SER A 29 -16.16 14.39 -11.00
CA SER A 29 -15.04 15.20 -10.52
C SER A 29 -15.13 15.73 -9.08
N GLY A 30 -16.33 15.80 -8.48
CA GLY A 30 -16.51 16.20 -7.08
C GLY A 30 -16.09 15.16 -6.04
N LEU A 31 -16.21 13.86 -6.31
CA LEU A 31 -15.87 12.77 -5.36
C LEU A 31 -14.46 12.21 -5.55
N GLN A 32 -13.82 12.58 -6.66
CA GLN A 32 -12.53 12.06 -7.10
C GLN A 32 -11.40 12.44 -6.13
N LEU A 33 -11.41 13.66 -5.62
CA LEU A 33 -10.38 14.17 -4.71
C LEU A 33 -10.43 13.48 -3.33
N THR A 34 -11.62 13.32 -2.77
CA THR A 34 -11.81 12.64 -1.47
C THR A 34 -11.37 11.19 -1.53
N LEU A 35 -11.74 10.47 -2.58
CA LEU A 35 -11.35 9.06 -2.74
C LEU A 35 -9.88 8.90 -3.06
N LEU A 36 -9.28 9.83 -3.80
CA LEU A 36 -7.84 9.85 -4.02
C LEU A 36 -7.08 10.04 -2.70
N ILE A 37 -7.52 10.97 -1.85
CA ILE A 37 -6.94 11.19 -0.51
C ILE A 37 -7.04 9.92 0.35
N ILE A 38 -8.21 9.27 0.38
CA ILE A 38 -8.40 8.02 1.13
C ILE A 38 -7.51 6.90 0.59
N ALA A 39 -7.41 6.75 -0.74
CA ALA A 39 -6.57 5.73 -1.37
C ALA A 39 -5.08 5.95 -1.04
N VAL A 40 -4.61 7.20 -1.07
CA VAL A 40 -3.23 7.54 -0.68
C VAL A 40 -2.99 7.23 0.80
N LEU A 41 -3.90 7.64 1.69
CA LEU A 41 -3.78 7.37 3.13
C LEU A 41 -3.75 5.87 3.45
N LEU A 42 -4.61 5.08 2.80
CA LEU A 42 -4.63 3.62 2.97
C LEU A 42 -3.33 2.97 2.48
N ASN A 43 -2.78 3.44 1.35
CA ASN A 43 -1.52 2.91 0.82
C ASN A 43 -0.35 3.21 1.76
N VAL A 44 -0.21 4.47 2.21
CA VAL A 44 0.83 4.87 3.17
C VAL A 44 0.71 4.07 4.47
N THR A 45 -0.50 3.94 5.01
CA THR A 45 -0.75 3.20 6.26
C THR A 45 -0.40 1.71 6.11
N SER A 46 -0.75 1.10 4.98
CA SER A 46 -0.42 -0.29 4.67
C SER A 46 1.10 -0.49 4.55
N SER A 47 1.80 0.41 3.85
CA SER A 47 3.25 0.37 3.70
C SER A 47 3.98 0.50 5.04
N VAL A 48 3.55 1.43 5.89
CA VAL A 48 4.13 1.61 7.25
C VAL A 48 3.86 0.37 8.10
N SER A 49 2.65 -0.20 8.03
CA SER A 49 2.30 -1.42 8.77
C SER A 49 3.18 -2.61 8.36
N LEU A 50 3.40 -2.81 7.06
CA LEU A 50 4.31 -3.85 6.56
C LEU A 50 5.75 -3.62 7.00
N MET A 51 6.22 -2.38 7.01
CA MET A 51 7.55 -2.04 7.49
C MET A 51 7.70 -2.30 9.00
N VAL A 52 6.71 -1.94 9.82
CA VAL A 52 6.72 -2.21 11.27
C VAL A 52 6.67 -3.71 11.56
N ILE A 53 5.78 -4.45 10.88
CA ILE A 53 5.70 -5.92 11.02
C ILE A 53 7.01 -6.58 10.57
N GLY A 54 7.56 -6.14 9.44
CA GLY A 54 8.84 -6.60 8.91
C GLY A 54 9.99 -6.34 9.87
N ALA A 55 10.10 -5.13 10.41
CA ALA A 55 11.12 -4.75 11.39
C ALA A 55 10.99 -5.59 12.67
N LYS A 56 9.77 -5.82 13.17
CA LYS A 56 9.51 -6.63 14.37
C LYS A 56 9.91 -8.10 14.15
N ARG A 57 9.57 -8.67 12.98
CA ARG A 57 10.00 -10.03 12.57
C ARG A 57 11.52 -10.17 12.48
N THR A 58 12.20 -9.19 11.88
CA THR A 58 13.67 -9.20 11.78
C THR A 58 14.33 -9.11 13.15
N ARG A 59 13.76 -8.31 14.07
CA ARG A 59 14.27 -8.15 15.44
C ARG A 59 14.07 -9.38 16.31
N GLU A 60 12.97 -10.11 16.13
CA GLU A 60 12.75 -11.39 16.81
C GLU A 60 13.59 -12.54 16.23
N SER A 61 13.95 -12.48 14.94
CA SER A 61 14.84 -13.47 14.32
C SER A 61 16.32 -13.32 14.71
N LEU A 62 16.71 -12.20 15.35
CA LEU A 62 18.08 -11.91 15.79
C LEU A 62 18.30 -12.16 17.29
N LYS A 63 17.26 -12.60 18.02
CA LYS A 63 17.32 -13.04 19.42
C LYS A 63 17.38 -14.55 19.49
#